data_AF-A0A938TVA9-F1
#
_entry.id   AF-A0A938TVA9-F1
#
_cell.length_a   1.000
_cell.length_b   1.000
_cell.length_c   1.000
_cell.angle_alpha   90.00
_cell.angle_beta   90.00
_cell.angle_gamma   90.00
#
_symmetry.space_group_name_H-M   'P 1'
#
loop_
_entity.id
_entity.type
_entity.pdbx_description
1 polymer ?
#
loop_
_entity_poly.entity_id
_entity_poly.type
_entity_poly.pdbx_seq_one_letter_code
_entity_poly.pdbx_strand_id
1 'polypeptide(L)'
;MTNKPQYDHELRALGQALEAEGITVFEMKSEAGKYVVSGAPEKPTSLLAKLKQLKKKEGARTLSFMAQDLLRLQWQGQHQRKTPNTLPDFYNLSNTLRTIGAYLDAQNAELLGIEKRPLSLTLLYKNDDGHPHVEDRTIASFYEIFVERYGQRQRSSSYGS
;
A
#
# COMPACT_ATOMS: atom_id res chain seq x y z
N MET A 1 25.81 7.92 -2.37
CA MET A 1 24.77 7.24 -3.17
C MET A 1 23.57 7.04 -2.26
N THR A 2 22.61 7.97 -2.26
CA THR A 2 21.35 7.79 -1.55
C THR A 2 20.54 6.74 -2.33
N ASN A 3 20.31 5.59 -1.71
CA ASN A 3 19.53 4.52 -2.31
C ASN A 3 18.12 5.06 -2.57
N LYS A 4 17.67 5.08 -3.83
CA LYS A 4 16.33 5.57 -4.16
C LYS A 4 15.32 4.64 -3.48
N PRO A 5 14.35 5.16 -2.70
CA PRO A 5 13.33 4.33 -2.07
C PRO A 5 12.60 3.52 -3.12
N GLN A 6 12.27 2.27 -2.78
CA GLN A 6 11.49 1.37 -3.63
C GLN A 6 10.08 1.32 -3.07
N TYR A 7 9.30 2.38 -3.30
CA TYR A 7 8.01 2.54 -2.63
C TYR A 7 7.04 1.43 -3.00
N ASP A 8 7.07 0.91 -4.24
CA ASP A 8 6.24 -0.24 -4.63
C ASP A 8 6.49 -1.48 -3.74
N HIS A 9 7.73 -1.69 -3.29
CA HIS A 9 8.13 -2.80 -2.44
C HIS A 9 7.85 -2.53 -0.97
N GLU A 10 8.23 -1.36 -0.48
CA GLU A 10 8.05 -0.94 0.91
C GLU A 10 6.56 -0.85 1.27
N LEU A 11 5.76 -0.16 0.46
CA LEU A 11 4.34 0.03 0.72
C LEU A 11 3.54 -1.26 0.54
N ARG A 12 3.99 -2.17 -0.34
CA ARG A 12 3.39 -3.52 -0.41
C ARG A 12 3.58 -4.26 0.91
N ALA A 13 4.82 -4.33 1.41
CA ALA A 13 5.13 -5.04 2.64
C ALA A 13 4.40 -4.40 3.83
N LEU A 14 4.33 -3.07 3.87
CA LEU A 14 3.52 -2.34 4.85
C LEU A 14 2.05 -2.76 4.79
N GLY A 15 1.46 -2.79 3.59
CA GLY A 15 0.07 -3.21 3.41
C GLY A 15 -0.19 -4.62 3.91
N GLN A 16 0.73 -5.55 3.68
CA GLN A 16 0.61 -6.93 4.20
C GLN A 16 0.67 -6.97 5.74
N ALA A 17 1.53 -6.17 6.36
CA ALA A 17 1.61 -6.07 7.81
C ALA A 17 0.31 -5.47 8.41
N LEU A 18 -0.23 -4.42 7.79
CA LEU A 18 -1.49 -3.80 8.21
C LEU A 18 -2.68 -4.75 8.04
N GLU A 19 -2.73 -5.51 6.94
CA GLU A 19 -3.74 -6.56 6.71
C GLU A 19 -3.70 -7.63 7.81
N ALA A 20 -2.50 -8.07 8.23
CA ALA A 20 -2.35 -9.05 9.31
C ALA A 20 -2.87 -8.53 10.67
N GLU A 21 -2.74 -7.22 10.91
CA GLU A 21 -3.29 -6.55 12.09
C GLU A 21 -4.80 -6.28 11.99
N GLY A 22 -5.36 -6.35 10.78
CA GLY A 22 -6.75 -6.01 10.47
C GLY A 22 -7.00 -4.51 10.30
N ILE A 23 -5.94 -3.73 10.02
CA ILE A 23 -6.01 -2.29 9.80
C ILE A 23 -6.32 -2.02 8.33
N THR A 24 -7.40 -1.28 8.07
CA THR A 24 -7.91 -1.01 6.72
C THR A 24 -8.20 0.48 6.49
N VAL A 25 -8.37 1.22 7.58
CA VAL A 25 -8.45 2.69 7.62
C VAL A 25 -7.30 3.19 8.49
N PHE A 26 -6.51 4.12 7.97
CA PHE A 26 -5.33 4.61 8.69
C PHE A 26 -4.83 5.94 8.16
N GLU A 27 -4.07 6.61 9.01
CA GLU A 27 -3.16 7.68 8.65
C GLU A 27 -1.73 7.17 8.80
N MET A 28 -0.87 7.53 7.86
CA MET A 28 0.54 7.18 7.84
C MET A 28 1.38 8.43 7.57
N LYS A 29 2.47 8.58 8.31
CA LYS A 29 3.53 9.55 8.04
C LYS A 29 4.82 8.82 7.69
N SER A 30 5.54 9.35 6.71
CA SER A 30 6.90 8.94 6.38
C SER A 30 7.87 9.98 6.93
N GLU A 31 8.76 9.57 7.81
CA GLU A 31 9.76 10.45 8.42
C GLU A 31 11.08 9.68 8.55
N ALA A 32 12.19 10.22 8.04
CA ALA A 32 13.54 9.67 8.29
C ALA A 32 13.69 8.15 8.06
N GLY A 33 13.06 7.60 7.02
CA GLY A 33 13.15 6.17 6.67
C GLY A 33 12.31 5.22 7.54
N LYS A 34 11.37 5.76 8.33
CA LYS A 34 10.33 5.00 9.03
C LYS A 34 8.93 5.42 8.56
N TYR A 35 7.99 4.49 8.70
CA TYR A 35 6.56 4.71 8.52
C TYR A 35 5.87 4.57 9.87
N VAL A 36 5.21 5.64 10.30
CA VAL A 36 4.38 5.64 11.51
C VAL A 36 2.93 5.60 11.06
N VAL A 37 2.22 4.52 11.40
CA VAL A 37 0.83 4.28 11.00
C VAL A 37 -0.05 4.32 12.23
N SER A 38 -1.08 5.15 12.21
CA SER A 38 -2.17 5.16 13.19
C SER A 38 -3.44 4.69 12.49
N GLY A 39 -4.00 3.56 12.90
CA GLY A 39 -5.09 2.94 12.16
C GLY A 39 -6.03 2.09 12.99
N ALA A 40 -7.16 1.77 12.37
CA ALA A 40 -8.21 0.96 12.94
C ALA A 40 -8.78 -0.01 11.89
N PRO A 41 -9.44 -1.08 12.32
CA PRO A 41 -10.31 -1.84 11.43
C PRO A 41 -11.45 -0.94 10.93
N GLU A 42 -11.88 -1.16 9.69
CA GLU A 42 -13.12 -0.58 9.18
C GLU A 42 -14.32 -1.10 9.99
N LYS A 43 -15.32 -0.23 10.17
CA LYS A 43 -16.55 -0.62 10.86
C LYS A 43 -17.27 -1.70 10.04
N PRO A 44 -17.58 -2.85 10.64
CA PRO A 44 -18.16 -3.97 9.94
C PRO A 44 -19.58 -3.63 9.51
N THR A 45 -19.84 -3.81 8.22
CA THR A 45 -21.18 -3.67 7.63
C THR A 45 -22.09 -4.85 7.96
N SER A 46 -21.54 -5.97 8.48
CA SER A 46 -22.26 -7.21 8.77
C SER A 46 -22.22 -7.62 10.25
N LEU A 47 -23.31 -8.25 10.72
CA LEU A 47 -23.47 -8.79 12.08
C LEU A 47 -22.43 -9.87 12.43
N LEU A 48 -22.05 -10.73 11.48
CA LEU A 48 -21.00 -11.75 11.68
C LEU A 48 -19.62 -11.11 11.90
N ALA A 49 -19.34 -10.02 11.19
CA ALA A 49 -18.09 -9.28 11.35
C ALA A 49 -18.07 -8.50 12.67
N LYS A 50 -19.20 -7.94 13.12
CA LYS A 50 -19.35 -7.35 14.48
C LYS A 50 -19.04 -8.36 15.59
N LEU A 51 -19.50 -9.61 15.46
CA LEU A 51 -19.23 -10.67 16.44
C LEU A 51 -17.76 -11.07 16.51
N LYS A 52 -17.03 -11.04 15.38
CA LYS A 52 -15.56 -11.26 15.37
C LYS A 52 -14.80 -10.11 16.03
N GLN A 53 -15.25 -8.87 15.83
CA GLN A 53 -14.62 -7.67 16.40
C GLN A 53 -14.79 -7.56 17.92
N LEU A 54 -15.91 -8.01 18.48
CA LEU A 54 -16.15 -8.04 19.93
C LEU A 54 -15.08 -8.83 20.73
N LYS A 55 -14.30 -9.70 20.09
CA LYS A 55 -13.20 -10.45 20.73
C LYS A 55 -11.84 -9.75 20.65
N LYS A 56 -11.67 -8.71 19.82
CA LYS A 56 -10.43 -7.94 19.68
C LYS A 56 -10.61 -6.61 20.43
N LYS A 57 -9.65 -6.19 21.26
CA LYS A 57 -9.61 -4.81 21.80
C LYS A 57 -9.48 -3.85 20.60
N GLU A 58 -10.60 -3.27 20.20
CA GLU A 58 -10.69 -2.33 19.08
C GLU A 58 -10.55 -0.90 19.58
N GLY A 59 -9.30 -0.43 19.59
CA GLY A 59 -8.96 0.98 19.62
C GLY A 59 -8.02 1.27 18.46
N ALA A 60 -7.90 2.55 18.08
CA ALA A 60 -6.86 2.98 17.16
C ALA A 60 -5.49 2.50 17.67
N ARG A 61 -4.71 1.88 16.79
CA ARG A 61 -3.38 1.36 17.09
C ARG A 61 -2.35 2.18 16.33
N THR A 62 -1.25 2.49 17.00
CA THR A 62 -0.08 3.09 16.35
C THR A 62 1.00 2.03 16.19
N LEU A 63 1.47 1.85 14.97
CA LEU A 63 2.53 0.92 14.58
C LEU A 63 3.65 1.73 13.92
N SER A 64 4.89 1.31 14.13
CA SER A 64 6.07 1.92 13.50
C SER A 64 6.86 0.87 12.77
N PHE A 65 7.20 1.15 11.52
CA PHE A 65 7.94 0.23 10.64
C PHE A 65 9.17 0.93 10.07
N MET A 66 10.33 0.30 10.15
CA MET A 66 11.51 0.77 9.43
C MET A 66 11.42 0.33 7.97
N ALA A 67 11.75 1.22 7.03
CA ALA A 67 11.76 0.88 5.60
C ALA A 67 12.65 -0.34 5.30
N GLN A 68 13.81 -0.43 5.97
CA GLN A 68 14.74 -1.56 5.82
C GLN A 68 14.12 -2.90 6.26
N ASP A 69 13.34 -2.89 7.35
CA ASP A 69 12.66 -4.10 7.84
C ASP A 69 11.56 -4.54 6.86
N LEU A 70 10.82 -3.58 6.30
CA LEU A 70 9.80 -3.85 5.27
C LEU A 70 10.42 -4.46 4.00
N LEU A 71 11.56 -3.93 3.54
CA LEU A 71 12.29 -4.51 2.40
C LEU A 71 12.79 -5.91 2.71
N ARG A 72 13.32 -6.15 3.91
CA ARG A 72 13.74 -7.48 4.33
C ARG A 72 12.57 -8.47 4.35
N LEU A 73 11.42 -8.07 4.88
CA LEU A 73 10.20 -8.88 4.89
C LEU A 73 9.71 -9.18 3.47
N GLN A 74 9.76 -8.20 2.56
CA GLN A 74 9.44 -8.40 1.15
C GLN A 74 10.34 -9.46 0.52
N TRP A 75 11.67 -9.33 0.67
CA TRP A 75 12.62 -10.27 0.07
C TRP A 75 12.44 -11.67 0.63
N GLN A 76 12.25 -11.81 1.94
CA GLN A 76 11.94 -13.10 2.56
C GLN A 76 10.65 -13.71 2.01
N GLY A 77 9.61 -12.90 1.83
CA GLY A 77 8.32 -13.33 1.28
C GLY A 77 8.38 -13.69 -0.21
N GLN A 78 9.29 -13.08 -0.99
CA GLN A 78 9.47 -13.41 -2.41
C GLN A 78 10.01 -14.84 -2.61
N HIS A 79 10.94 -15.29 -1.75
CA HIS A 79 11.51 -16.64 -1.83
C HIS A 79 10.51 -17.76 -1.46
N GLN A 80 9.36 -17.43 -0.86
CA GLN A 80 8.37 -18.40 -0.40
C GLN A 80 7.15 -18.55 -1.34
N ARG A 81 7.06 -17.77 -2.42
CA ARG A 81 5.89 -17.81 -3.31
C ARG A 81 5.89 -19.07 -4.19
N LYS A 82 4.85 -19.90 -4.03
CA LYS A 82 4.60 -21.12 -4.82
C LYS A 82 3.65 -20.94 -6.02
N THR A 83 3.06 -19.76 -6.23
CA THR A 83 2.05 -19.55 -7.29
C THR A 83 2.22 -18.22 -8.02
N PRO A 84 2.66 -18.22 -9.30
CA PRO A 84 2.86 -16.99 -10.07
C PRO A 84 1.61 -16.48 -10.81
N ASN A 85 0.50 -17.23 -10.83
CA ASN A 85 -0.47 -17.13 -11.93
C ASN A 85 -1.88 -16.62 -11.57
N THR A 86 -2.05 -15.90 -10.45
CA THR A 86 -3.35 -15.29 -10.11
C THR A 86 -3.27 -13.78 -10.27
N LEU A 87 -4.23 -13.19 -10.98
CA LEU A 87 -4.41 -11.75 -11.03
C LEU A 87 -4.54 -11.23 -9.58
N PRO A 88 -3.70 -10.26 -9.16
CA PRO A 88 -3.81 -9.71 -7.82
C PRO A 88 -5.15 -8.97 -7.68
N ASP A 89 -5.88 -9.26 -6.61
CA ASP A 89 -7.04 -8.45 -6.24
C ASP A 89 -6.57 -7.05 -5.85
N PHE A 90 -6.90 -6.06 -6.68
CA PHE A 90 -6.50 -4.67 -6.47
C PHE A 90 -7.01 -4.11 -5.14
N TYR A 91 -8.22 -4.52 -4.74
CA TYR A 91 -8.89 -3.98 -3.55
C TYR A 91 -8.28 -4.49 -2.24
N ASN A 92 -7.37 -5.47 -2.30
CA ASN A 92 -6.50 -5.79 -1.18
C ASN A 92 -5.54 -4.62 -0.92
N LEU A 93 -5.41 -4.24 0.35
CA LEU A 93 -4.63 -3.09 0.78
C LEU A 93 -3.17 -3.18 0.29
N SER A 94 -2.56 -4.36 0.36
CA SER A 94 -1.19 -4.60 -0.11
C SER A 94 -1.00 -4.36 -1.61
N ASN A 95 -2.01 -4.60 -2.43
CA ASN A 95 -1.97 -4.34 -3.89
C ASN A 95 -2.32 -2.88 -4.22
N THR A 96 -3.27 -2.28 -3.51
CA THR A 96 -3.54 -0.84 -3.60
C THR A 96 -2.28 -0.03 -3.27
N LEU A 97 -1.64 -0.32 -2.11
CA LEU A 97 -0.43 0.37 -1.66
C LEU A 97 0.78 0.12 -2.56
N ARG A 98 0.92 -1.09 -3.11
CA ARG A 98 1.94 -1.35 -4.15
C ARG A 98 1.76 -0.45 -5.36
N THR A 99 0.53 -0.28 -5.83
CA THR A 99 0.22 0.55 -7.02
C THR A 99 0.57 2.00 -6.75
N ILE A 100 0.22 2.51 -5.57
CA ILE A 100 0.58 3.85 -5.10
C ILE A 100 2.10 4.02 -5.03
N GLY A 101 2.82 3.04 -4.47
CA GLY A 101 4.28 3.09 -4.42
C GLY A 101 4.88 3.19 -5.80
N ALA A 102 4.39 2.37 -6.74
CA ALA A 102 4.84 2.39 -8.11
C ALA A 102 4.51 3.72 -8.85
N TYR A 103 3.41 4.38 -8.48
CA TYR A 103 3.04 5.71 -8.95
C TYR A 103 4.03 6.78 -8.44
N LEU A 104 4.35 6.78 -7.15
CA LEU A 104 5.34 7.68 -6.55
C LEU A 104 6.75 7.47 -7.14
N ASP A 105 7.16 6.22 -7.32
CA ASP A 105 8.45 5.86 -7.91
C ASP A 105 8.62 6.43 -9.33
N ALA A 106 7.54 6.40 -10.13
CA ALA A 106 7.53 6.90 -11.50
C ALA A 106 7.56 8.43 -11.59
N GLN A 107 7.05 9.12 -10.57
CA GLN A 107 7.10 10.58 -10.48
C GLN A 107 8.39 11.10 -9.82
N ASN A 108 9.28 10.19 -9.39
CA ASN A 108 10.43 10.53 -8.55
C ASN A 108 10.03 11.30 -7.28
N ALA A 109 8.83 11.02 -6.76
CA ALA A 109 8.27 11.72 -5.63
C ALA A 109 8.80 11.17 -4.29
N GLU A 110 9.08 12.06 -3.35
CA GLU A 110 9.33 11.75 -1.94
C GLU A 110 7.99 11.67 -1.20
N LEU A 111 7.66 10.50 -0.67
CA LEU A 111 6.44 10.30 0.12
C LEU A 111 6.56 10.95 1.50
N LEU A 112 5.56 11.74 1.89
CA LEU A 112 5.47 12.37 3.22
C LEU A 112 4.36 11.74 4.06
N GLY A 113 3.26 11.30 3.45
CA GLY A 113 2.17 10.66 4.15
C GLY A 113 1.09 10.07 3.27
N ILE A 114 0.29 9.18 3.86
CA ILE A 114 -0.90 8.58 3.25
C ILE A 114 -2.02 8.62 4.26
N GLU A 115 -3.18 9.09 3.86
CA GLU A 115 -4.43 8.86 4.59
C GLU A 115 -5.31 7.92 3.77
N LYS A 116 -5.61 6.75 4.31
CA LYS A 116 -6.46 5.74 3.67
C LYS A 116 -7.82 5.72 4.37
N ARG A 117 -8.86 6.07 3.63
CA ARG A 117 -10.27 5.93 4.02
C ARG A 117 -10.91 4.71 3.32
N PRO A 118 -12.16 4.34 3.65
CA PRO A 118 -12.85 3.24 2.99
C PRO A 118 -12.93 3.36 1.46
N LEU A 119 -13.20 4.56 0.94
CA LEU A 119 -13.45 4.80 -0.49
C LEU A 119 -12.44 5.73 -1.17
N SER A 120 -11.64 6.45 -0.38
CA SER A 120 -10.65 7.40 -0.88
C SER A 120 -9.30 7.23 -0.21
N LEU A 121 -8.31 7.84 -0.82
CA LEU A 121 -6.96 7.91 -0.32
C LEU A 121 -6.37 9.28 -0.65
N THR A 122 -5.76 9.88 0.36
CA THR A 122 -5.00 11.13 0.24
C THR A 122 -3.51 10.82 0.26
N LEU A 123 -2.78 11.28 -0.75
CA LEU A 123 -1.32 11.26 -0.79
C LEU A 123 -0.78 12.64 -0.43
N LEU A 124 0.20 12.67 0.47
CA LEU A 124 1.06 13.83 0.69
C LEU A 124 2.46 13.45 0.23
N TYR A 125 3.00 14.14 -0.77
CA TYR A 125 4.31 13.85 -1.32
C TYR A 125 4.98 15.13 -1.81
N LYS A 126 6.27 15.06 -2.13
CA LYS A 126 7.05 16.17 -2.68
C LYS A 126 7.71 15.69 -3.97
N ASN A 127 7.56 16.44 -5.05
CA ASN A 127 8.24 16.16 -6.32
C ASN A 127 9.59 16.92 -6.39
N ASP A 128 10.28 16.80 -7.52
CA ASP A 128 11.60 17.44 -7.74
C ASP A 128 11.57 18.98 -7.58
N ASP A 129 10.40 19.60 -7.73
CA ASP A 129 10.19 21.05 -7.55
C ASP A 129 10.24 21.47 -6.07
N GLY A 130 10.29 20.51 -5.16
CA GLY A 130 10.54 20.74 -3.75
C GLY A 130 9.30 21.12 -2.92
N HIS A 131 8.16 21.36 -3.57
CA HIS A 131 6.92 21.75 -2.92
C HIS A 131 6.09 20.52 -2.51
N PRO A 132 5.45 20.55 -1.31
CA PRO A 132 4.47 19.53 -0.93
C PRO A 132 3.24 19.58 -1.82
N HIS A 133 2.83 18.42 -2.32
CA HIS A 133 1.61 18.16 -3.07
C HIS A 133 0.66 17.32 -2.24
N VAL A 134 -0.63 17.66 -2.28
CA VAL A 134 -1.72 16.88 -1.70
C VAL A 134 -2.62 16.40 -2.83
N GLU A 135 -2.80 15.09 -2.93
CA GLU A 135 -3.64 14.45 -3.92
C GLU A 135 -4.68 13.57 -3.23
N ASP A 136 -5.95 14.01 -3.19
CA ASP A 136 -7.07 13.20 -2.72
C ASP A 136 -7.79 12.56 -3.92
N ARG A 137 -7.89 11.23 -3.90
CA ARG A 137 -8.43 10.44 -5.00
C ARG A 137 -9.23 9.25 -4.49
N THR A 138 -10.22 8.84 -5.27
CA THR A 138 -10.97 7.61 -4.98
C THR A 138 -10.09 6.38 -5.21
N ILE A 139 -10.32 5.30 -4.46
CA ILE A 139 -9.64 4.01 -4.70
C ILE A 139 -9.85 3.53 -6.15
N ALA A 140 -11.04 3.80 -6.71
CA ALA A 140 -11.36 3.47 -8.10
C ALA A 140 -10.45 4.19 -9.12
N SER A 141 -10.05 5.44 -8.88
CA SER A 141 -9.13 6.12 -9.81
C SER A 141 -7.72 5.49 -9.83
N PHE A 142 -7.26 4.93 -8.71
CA PHE A 142 -6.00 4.16 -8.68
C PHE A 142 -6.13 2.80 -9.37
N TYR A 143 -7.36 2.27 -9.54
CA TYR A 143 -7.59 1.04 -10.30
C TYR A 143 -7.25 1.23 -11.78
N GLU A 144 -7.50 2.39 -12.37
CA GLU A 144 -7.13 2.68 -13.76
C GLU A 144 -5.61 2.58 -13.95
N ILE A 145 -4.84 3.18 -13.02
CA ILE A 145 -3.36 3.09 -12.99
C ILE A 145 -2.91 1.63 -12.83
N PHE A 146 -3.60 0.85 -11.99
CA PHE A 146 -3.33 -0.58 -11.85
C PHE A 146 -3.58 -1.34 -13.17
N VAL A 147 -4.73 -1.12 -13.82
CA VAL A 147 -5.09 -1.77 -15.08
C VAL A 147 -4.09 -1.42 -16.18
N GLU A 148 -3.64 -0.17 -16.29
CA GLU A 148 -2.62 0.22 -17.26
C GLU A 148 -1.33 -0.60 -17.07
N ARG A 149 -0.86 -0.77 -15.83
CA ARG A 149 0.40 -1.48 -15.55
C ARG A 149 0.30 -3.00 -15.69
N TYR A 150 -0.85 -3.60 -15.37
CA TYR A 150 -1.04 -5.05 -15.45
C TYR A 150 -1.62 -5.51 -16.80
N GLY A 151 -2.42 -4.67 -17.47
CA GLY A 151 -2.93 -4.91 -18.81
C GLY A 151 -1.83 -4.87 -19.88
N GLN A 152 -0.79 -4.05 -19.69
CA GLN A 152 0.39 -4.05 -20.57
C GLN A 152 1.19 -5.36 -20.51
N ARG A 153 1.20 -6.07 -19.36
CA ARG A 153 1.90 -7.37 -19.21
C ARG A 153 1.23 -8.52 -19.97
N GLN A 154 -0.07 -8.43 -20.24
CA GLN A 154 -0.78 -9.43 -21.05
C GLN A 154 -0.50 -9.27 -22.55
N ARG A 155 -0.24 -8.04 -23.04
CA ARG A 155 0.07 -7.79 -24.46
C ARG A 155 1.48 -8.22 -24.85
N SER A 156 2.45 -8.12 -23.95
CA SER A 156 3.83 -8.56 -24.20
C SER A 156 4.05 -10.07 -24.01
N SER A 157 3.06 -10.81 -23.49
CA SER A 157 3.10 -12.28 -23.40
C SER A 157 2.44 -12.99 -24.60
N SER A 158 1.82 -12.26 -25.54
CA SER A 158 1.08 -12.84 -26.68
C SER A 158 1.81 -12.74 -28.02
N TYR A 159 3.07 -12.29 -28.04
CA TYR A 159 3.96 -12.33 -29.22
C TYR A 159 5.25 -13.04 -28.82
N GLY A 160 5.18 -14.37 -28.76
CA GLY A 160 6.28 -15.23 -28.33
C GLY A 160 5.81 -16.66 -28.16
N SER A 161 5.18 -17.23 -29.19
CA SER A 161 4.91 -18.66 -29.35
C SER A 161 4.97 -18.99 -30.83
#